data_AF-A0A534V480-F1
#
_entry.id   AF-A0A534V480-F1
#
_cell.length_a   1.000
_cell.length_b   1.000
_cell.length_c   1.000
_cell.angle_alpha   90.00
_cell.angle_beta   90.00
_cell.angle_gamma   90.00
#
_symmetry.space_group_name_H-M   'P 1'
#
loop_
_entity.id
_entity.type
_entity.pdbx_description
1 polymer ?
#
loop_
_entity_poly.entity_id
_entity_poly.type
_entity_poly.pdbx_seq_one_letter_code
_entity_poly.pdbx_strand_id
1 'polypeptide(L)'
;MCHPPGVRVHPTQLYELVQSLVVFAILWALRKGHHLPGTIFYLYLILAGSMRFIVEFWRANPVVALGMTEYQWISLALVVLGVVLLLYRTKLIKEEKGMAKDPVCGMDVEEQKAAGTSQYGGRSYFFCSRGCKEKFDRNPEQYTK
;
A
#
# COMPACT_ATOMS: atom_id res chain seq x y z
N MET A 1 -3.75 -15.38 36.67
CA MET A 1 -2.47 -15.46 37.40
C MET A 1 -2.47 -14.39 38.48
N CYS A 2 -2.59 -14.79 39.75
CA CYS A 2 -2.48 -13.87 40.88
C CYS A 2 -0.99 -13.53 41.09
N HIS A 3 -0.61 -12.27 40.91
CA HIS A 3 0.74 -11.82 41.25
C HIS A 3 0.92 -11.81 42.77
N PRO A 4 2.11 -12.15 43.29
CA PRO A 4 2.40 -12.02 44.72
C PRO A 4 2.25 -10.55 45.17
N PRO A 5 1.74 -10.30 46.38
CA PRO A 5 1.50 -8.95 46.87
C PRO A 5 2.81 -8.16 46.96
N GLY A 6 2.82 -6.92 46.43
CA GLY A 6 3.96 -6.01 46.49
C GLY A 6 4.79 -5.89 45.20
N VAL A 7 4.47 -6.63 44.14
CA VAL A 7 5.16 -6.51 42.84
C VAL A 7 4.51 -5.42 41.99
N ARG A 8 5.31 -4.48 41.48
CA ARG A 8 4.87 -3.47 40.52
C ARG A 8 4.53 -4.15 39.19
N VAL A 9 3.24 -4.17 38.85
CA VAL A 9 2.74 -4.63 37.56
C VAL A 9 2.53 -3.44 36.65
N HIS A 10 2.98 -3.54 35.39
CA HIS A 10 2.70 -2.53 34.39
C HIS A 10 1.22 -2.63 33.96
N PRO A 11 0.46 -1.52 33.94
CA PRO A 11 -0.93 -1.53 33.52
C PRO A 11 -1.01 -1.64 31.99
N THR A 12 -0.95 -2.87 31.47
CA THR A 12 -0.97 -3.17 30.02
C THR A 12 -2.16 -2.53 29.30
N GLN A 13 -3.31 -2.38 29.97
CA GLN A 13 -4.49 -1.74 29.39
C GLN A 13 -4.24 -0.29 28.95
N LEU A 14 -3.41 0.48 29.69
CA LEU A 14 -3.11 1.86 29.32
C LEU A 14 -2.24 1.92 28.06
N TYR A 15 -1.26 1.03 27.94
CA TYR A 15 -0.42 0.95 26.75
C TYR A 15 -1.21 0.52 25.52
N GLU A 16 -2.12 -0.46 25.65
CA GLU A 16 -3.01 -0.90 24.57
C GLU A 16 -3.94 0.21 24.09
N LEU A 17 -4.48 1.01 25.02
CA LEU A 17 -5.33 2.16 24.70
C LEU A 17 -4.54 3.24 23.97
N VAL A 18 -3.37 3.62 24.49
CA VAL A 18 -2.52 4.64 23.85
C VAL A 18 -2.10 4.18 22.45
N GLN A 19 -1.66 2.94 22.31
CA GLN A 19 -1.33 2.34 21.02
C GLN A 19 -2.50 2.44 20.03
N SER A 20 -3.70 2.06 20.47
CA SER A 20 -4.90 2.06 19.62
C SER A 20 -5.27 3.48 19.18
N LEU A 21 -5.13 4.46 20.08
CA LEU A 21 -5.36 5.88 19.75
C LEU A 21 -4.32 6.41 18.76
N VAL A 22 -3.05 6.02 18.89
CA VAL A 22 -2.00 6.44 17.93
C VAL A 22 -2.25 5.85 16.55
N VAL A 23 -2.52 4.54 16.46
CA VAL A 23 -2.85 3.90 15.18
C VAL A 23 -4.10 4.54 14.56
N PHE A 24 -5.14 4.78 15.36
CA PHE A 24 -6.34 5.46 14.90
C PHE A 24 -6.04 6.87 14.38
N ALA A 25 -5.29 7.69 15.12
CA ALA A 25 -4.95 9.05 14.71
C ALA A 25 -4.16 9.08 13.40
N ILE A 26 -3.19 8.17 13.23
CA ILE A 26 -2.40 8.05 12.00
C ILE A 26 -3.31 7.67 10.82
N LEU A 27 -4.13 6.63 10.97
CA LEU A 27 -5.04 6.19 9.90
C LEU A 27 -6.10 7.24 9.59
N TRP A 28 -6.58 7.96 10.60
CA TRP A 28 -7.53 9.06 10.45
C TRP A 28 -6.93 10.24 9.70
N ALA A 29 -5.67 10.58 9.96
CA ALA A 29 -4.96 11.61 9.20
C ALA A 29 -4.78 11.21 7.73
N LEU A 30 -4.48 9.93 7.47
CA LEU A 30 -4.32 9.40 6.12
C LEU A 30 -5.67 9.21 5.40
N ARG A 31 -6.79 9.13 6.11
CA ARG A 31 -8.14 8.88 5.54
C ARG A 31 -8.51 9.77 4.35
N LYS A 32 -8.11 11.05 4.36
CA LYS A 32 -8.53 12.02 3.34
C LYS A 32 -7.80 11.86 2.00
N GLY A 33 -6.80 10.98 1.90
CA GLY A 33 -6.12 10.68 0.64
C GLY A 33 -6.94 9.79 -0.30
N HIS A 34 -6.67 9.89 -1.60
CA HIS A 34 -7.19 8.97 -2.62
C HIS A 34 -6.47 7.62 -2.50
N HIS A 35 -6.79 6.87 -1.45
CA HIS A 35 -6.23 5.55 -1.22
C HIS A 35 -7.02 4.50 -1.96
N LEU A 36 -6.31 3.55 -2.55
CA LEU A 36 -6.97 2.42 -3.21
C LEU A 36 -7.67 1.55 -2.17
N PRO A 37 -8.84 0.97 -2.51
CA PRO A 37 -9.62 0.17 -1.57
C PRO A 37 -8.74 -0.96 -0.99
N GLY A 38 -8.68 -1.02 0.35
CA GLY A 38 -7.83 -1.96 1.10
C GLY A 38 -6.50 -1.41 1.61
N THR A 39 -5.99 -0.28 1.08
CA THR A 39 -4.69 0.28 1.50
C THR A 39 -4.64 0.63 2.99
N ILE A 40 -5.72 1.22 3.52
CA ILE A 40 -5.84 1.57 4.94
C ILE A 40 -5.81 0.32 5.83
N PHE A 41 -6.37 -0.79 5.37
CA PHE A 41 -6.35 -2.06 6.10
C PHE A 41 -4.93 -2.66 6.16
N TYR A 42 -4.18 -2.65 5.06
CA TYR A 42 -2.80 -3.11 5.08
C TYR A 42 -1.91 -2.22 5.95
N LEU A 43 -2.11 -0.90 5.92
CA LEU A 43 -1.44 0.03 6.81
C LEU A 43 -1.77 -0.24 8.28
N TYR A 44 -3.03 -0.57 8.60
CA TYR A 44 -3.42 -1.00 9.93
C TYR A 44 -2.63 -2.23 10.39
N LEU A 45 -2.51 -3.27 9.57
CA LEU A 45 -1.75 -4.49 9.92
C LEU A 45 -0.28 -4.17 10.23
N ILE A 46 0.34 -3.31 9.42
CA ILE A 46 1.75 -2.90 9.60
C ILE A 46 1.91 -2.07 10.88
N LEU A 47 1.08 -1.05 11.09
CA LEU A 47 1.16 -0.16 12.24
C LEU A 47 0.81 -0.88 13.55
N ALA A 48 -0.24 -1.69 13.55
CA ALA A 48 -0.68 -2.45 14.71
C ALA A 48 0.35 -3.51 15.11
N GLY A 49 0.91 -4.25 14.13
CA GLY A 49 1.98 -5.23 14.38
C GLY A 49 3.26 -4.58 14.89
N SER A 50 3.67 -3.46 14.30
CA SER A 50 4.89 -2.74 14.71
C SER A 50 4.77 -2.17 16.14
N MET A 51 3.63 -1.55 16.46
CA MET A 51 3.40 -1.03 17.81
C MET A 51 3.30 -2.16 18.85
N ARG A 52 2.67 -3.29 18.49
CA ARG A 52 2.58 -4.46 19.37
C ARG A 52 3.96 -5.05 19.68
N PHE A 53 4.86 -5.09 18.69
CA PHE A 53 6.24 -5.51 18.90
C PHE A 53 6.99 -4.62 19.90
N ILE A 54 6.79 -3.30 19.84
CA ILE A 54 7.46 -2.33 20.73
C ILE A 54 6.99 -2.48 22.18
N VAL A 55 5.67 -2.57 22.40
CA VAL A 55 5.10 -2.74 23.76
C VAL A 55 5.54 -4.07 24.37
N GLU A 56 5.62 -5.10 23.54
CA GLU A 56 6.06 -6.44 23.93
C GLU A 56 7.54 -6.49 24.32
N PHE A 57 8.39 -5.60 23.79
CA PHE A 57 9.79 -5.47 24.23
C PHE A 57 9.89 -5.01 25.69
N TRP A 58 8.94 -4.19 26.15
CA TRP A 58 8.88 -3.75 27.55
C TRP A 58 8.20 -4.76 28.47
N ARG A 59 7.51 -5.73 27.88
CA ARG A 59 6.74 -6.74 28.59
C ARG A 59 7.63 -7.96 28.81
N ALA A 60 7.98 -8.23 30.07
CA ALA A 60 8.78 -9.40 30.44
C ALA A 60 7.96 -10.69 30.30
N ASN A 61 7.77 -11.17 29.07
CA ASN A 61 7.09 -12.42 28.76
C ASN A 61 8.11 -13.58 28.66
N PRO A 62 7.70 -14.82 29.00
CA PRO A 62 8.57 -15.97 28.90
C PRO A 62 8.98 -16.22 27.45
N VAL A 63 10.29 -16.37 27.22
CA VAL A 63 10.86 -16.74 25.92
C VAL A 63 10.47 -18.18 25.58
N VAL A 64 9.90 -18.39 24.39
CA VAL A 64 9.36 -19.70 24.01
C VAL A 64 10.36 -20.47 23.14
N ALA A 65 10.92 -19.82 22.12
CA ALA A 65 11.91 -20.41 21.22
C ALA A 65 12.86 -19.33 20.64
N LEU A 66 14.14 -19.70 20.44
CA LEU A 66 15.19 -18.81 19.88
C LEU A 66 15.45 -17.51 20.67
N GLY A 67 15.08 -17.46 21.95
CA GLY A 67 15.22 -16.24 22.76
C GLY A 67 14.21 -15.14 22.44
N MET A 68 13.17 -15.44 21.64
CA MET A 68 12.07 -14.52 21.32
C MET A 68 10.75 -14.96 21.99
N THR A 69 9.86 -14.00 22.24
CA THR A 69 8.53 -14.25 22.82
C THR A 69 7.52 -14.67 21.75
N GLU A 70 6.44 -15.38 22.15
CA GLU A 70 5.36 -15.81 21.23
C GLU A 70 4.74 -14.63 20.46
N TYR A 71 4.55 -13.52 21.16
CA TYR A 71 3.92 -12.32 20.61
C TYR A 71 4.84 -11.55 19.65
N GLN A 72 6.17 -11.68 19.77
CA GLN A 72 7.11 -11.13 18.80
C GLN A 72 6.97 -11.82 17.43
N TRP A 73 6.82 -13.14 17.43
CA TRP A 73 6.60 -13.91 16.20
C TRP A 73 5.28 -13.55 15.51
N ILE A 74 4.19 -13.48 16.27
CA ILE A 74 2.87 -13.12 15.72
C ILE A 74 2.90 -11.69 15.16
N SER A 75 3.54 -10.75 15.86
CA SER A 75 3.66 -9.36 15.40
C SER A 75 4.48 -9.27 14.11
N LEU A 76 5.61 -9.98 14.03
CA LEU A 76 6.43 -10.04 12.83
C LEU A 76 5.65 -10.64 11.65
N ALA A 77 4.91 -11.72 11.87
CA ALA A 77 4.09 -12.36 10.85
C ALA A 77 3.01 -11.40 10.30
N LEU A 78 2.32 -10.66 11.17
CA LEU A 78 1.32 -9.67 10.77
C LEU A 78 1.92 -8.51 9.97
N VAL A 79 3.11 -8.02 10.37
CA VAL A 79 3.82 -6.96 9.64
C VAL A 79 4.23 -7.46 8.25
N VAL A 80 4.87 -8.64 8.17
CA VAL A 80 5.29 -9.23 6.89
C VAL A 80 4.09 -9.47 5.98
N LEU A 81 3.01 -10.03 6.51
CA LEU A 81 1.77 -10.24 5.74
C LEU A 81 1.20 -8.92 5.22
N GLY A 82 1.13 -7.89 6.06
CA GLY A 82 0.66 -6.56 5.67
C GLY A 82 1.49 -5.94 4.55
N VAL A 83 2.82 -6.04 4.64
CA VAL A 83 3.75 -5.53 3.61
C VAL A 83 3.60 -6.30 2.30
N VAL A 84 3.58 -7.64 2.35
CA VAL A 84 3.45 -8.49 1.16
C VAL A 84 2.13 -8.21 0.43
N LEU A 85 1.02 -8.13 1.16
CA LEU A 85 -0.29 -7.83 0.57
C LEU A 85 -0.33 -6.43 -0.05
N LEU A 86 0.28 -5.42 0.59
CA LEU A 86 0.36 -4.06 0.04
C LEU A 86 1.19 -4.02 -1.25
N LEU A 87 2.35 -4.69 -1.29
CA LEU A 87 3.20 -4.77 -2.48
C LEU A 87 2.53 -5.54 -3.61
N TYR A 88 1.92 -6.69 -3.31
CA TYR A 88 1.17 -7.46 -4.30
C TYR A 88 0.02 -6.62 -4.89
N ARG A 89 -0.70 -5.89 -4.04
CA ARG A 89 -1.81 -5.05 -4.49
C ARG A 89 -1.35 -3.89 -5.36
N THR A 90 -0.30 -3.16 -4.95
CA THR A 90 0.25 -2.06 -5.75
C THR A 90 0.80 -2.55 -7.09
N LYS A 91 1.36 -3.77 -7.15
CA LYS A 91 1.77 -4.41 -8.40
C LYS A 91 0.58 -4.72 -9.31
N LEU A 92 -0.49 -5.32 -8.79
CA LEU A 92 -1.70 -5.61 -9.58
C LEU A 92 -2.32 -4.34 -10.18
N ILE A 93 -2.40 -3.25 -9.42
CA ILE A 93 -2.91 -1.97 -9.93
C ILE A 93 -2.01 -1.39 -11.02
N LYS A 94 -0.69 -1.60 -10.91
CA LYS A 94 0.26 -1.17 -11.94
C LYS A 94 0.09 -2.01 -13.22
N GLU A 95 -0.19 -3.30 -13.09
CA GLU A 95 -0.46 -4.20 -14.23
C GLU A 95 -1.83 -3.94 -14.88
N GLU A 96 -2.85 -3.57 -14.11
CA GLU A 96 -4.16 -3.14 -14.66
C GLU A 96 -4.10 -1.82 -15.43
N LYS A 97 -3.17 -0.92 -15.08
CA LYS A 97 -2.93 0.32 -15.83
C LYS A 97 -2.18 -0.03 -17.10
N GLY A 98 -2.91 -0.41 -18.15
CA GLY A 98 -2.36 -0.70 -19.47
C GLY A 98 -1.37 0.38 -19.92
N MET A 99 -0.20 -0.08 -20.39
CA MET A 99 0.78 0.77 -21.08
C MET A 99 0.54 0.64 -22.59
N ALA A 100 0.24 1.77 -23.22
CA ALA A 100 0.11 1.88 -24.66
C ALA A 100 1.27 2.71 -25.22
N LYS A 101 1.77 2.35 -26.39
CA LYS A 101 2.81 3.15 -27.07
C LYS A 101 2.16 4.25 -27.91
N ASP A 102 2.68 5.46 -27.77
CA ASP A 102 2.33 6.57 -28.65
C ASP A 102 2.88 6.28 -30.07
N PRO A 103 2.03 6.19 -31.11
CA PRO A 103 2.45 5.82 -32.45
C PRO A 103 3.24 6.93 -33.19
N VAL A 104 3.19 8.18 -32.71
CA VAL A 104 3.87 9.32 -33.35
C VAL A 104 5.31 9.45 -32.84
N CYS A 105 5.53 9.27 -31.53
CA CYS A 105 6.84 9.47 -30.90
C CYS A 105 7.47 8.22 -30.29
N GLY A 106 6.71 7.13 -30.12
CA GLY A 106 7.19 5.88 -29.54
C GLY A 106 7.30 5.88 -28.01
N MET A 107 6.87 6.94 -27.33
CA MET A 107 6.87 7.00 -25.85
C MET A 107 5.81 6.06 -25.26
N ASP A 108 6.12 5.44 -24.13
CA ASP A 108 5.15 4.67 -23.35
C ASP A 108 4.19 5.62 -22.61
N VAL A 109 2.89 5.37 -22.76
CA VAL A 109 1.79 6.17 -22.22
C VAL A 109 0.90 5.29 -21.35
N GLU A 110 0.66 5.72 -20.11
CA GLU A 110 -0.37 5.11 -19.25
C GLU A 110 -1.75 5.46 -19.83
N GLU A 111 -2.57 4.46 -20.20
CA GLU A 111 -3.89 4.68 -20.82
C GLU A 111 -4.77 5.64 -19.99
N GLN A 112 -4.76 5.49 -18.67
CA GLN A 112 -5.55 6.30 -17.73
C GLN A 112 -5.06 7.75 -17.58
N LYS A 113 -3.82 8.06 -17.98
CA LYS A 113 -3.23 9.40 -17.91
C LYS A 113 -2.88 9.98 -19.28
N ALA A 114 -3.32 9.33 -20.37
CA ALA A 114 -3.03 9.80 -21.71
C ALA A 114 -3.51 11.24 -21.89
N ALA A 115 -2.67 12.10 -22.48
CA ALA A 115 -2.99 13.50 -22.73
C ALA A 115 -4.07 13.67 -23.81
N GLY A 116 -4.29 12.62 -24.60
CA GLY A 116 -5.39 12.50 -25.53
C GLY A 116 -5.52 11.10 -26.10
N THR A 117 -6.69 10.79 -26.63
CA THR A 117 -7.00 9.54 -27.34
C THR A 117 -7.62 9.84 -28.70
N SER A 118 -7.41 8.93 -29.66
CA SER A 118 -8.01 8.95 -31.00
C SER A 118 -8.35 7.52 -31.42
N GLN A 119 -9.45 7.36 -32.16
CA GLN A 119 -9.89 6.06 -32.69
C GLN A 119 -9.70 6.04 -34.20
N TYR A 120 -8.98 5.04 -34.70
CA TYR A 120 -8.75 4.85 -36.14
C TYR A 120 -8.71 3.35 -36.48
N GLY A 121 -9.42 2.94 -37.53
CA GLY A 121 -9.48 1.53 -37.96
C GLY A 121 -10.01 0.56 -36.90
N GLY A 122 -10.89 1.02 -36.00
CA GLY A 122 -11.44 0.21 -34.91
C GLY A 122 -10.50 -0.03 -33.71
N ARG A 123 -9.34 0.64 -33.67
CA ARG A 123 -8.40 0.61 -32.53
C ARG A 123 -8.32 1.97 -31.85
N SER A 124 -8.17 1.97 -30.52
CA SER A 124 -7.91 3.16 -29.70
C SER A 124 -6.42 3.41 -29.58
N TYR A 125 -5.98 4.62 -29.91
CA TYR A 125 -4.59 5.08 -29.74
C TYR A 125 -4.52 6.11 -28.62
N PHE A 126 -3.46 6.03 -27.81
CA PHE A 126 -3.20 6.88 -26.66
C PHE A 126 -1.95 7.72 -26.91
N PHE A 127 -2.01 9.02 -26.60
CA PHE A 127 -0.94 9.98 -26.92
C PHE A 127 -0.33 10.59 -25.66
N CYS A 128 0.97 10.82 -25.70
CA CYS A 128 1.73 11.42 -24.61
C CYS A 128 1.44 12.93 -24.45
N SER A 129 0.99 13.58 -25.53
CA SER A 129 0.74 15.02 -25.59
C SER A 129 -0.33 15.37 -26.62
N ARG A 130 -0.94 16.56 -26.47
CA ARG A 130 -1.89 17.10 -27.46
C ARG A 130 -1.27 17.25 -28.85
N GLY A 131 0.01 17.63 -28.93
CA GLY A 131 0.71 17.75 -30.20
C GLY A 131 0.89 16.43 -30.95
N CYS A 132 1.12 15.31 -30.24
CA CYS A 132 1.18 13.99 -30.87
C CYS A 132 -0.19 13.56 -31.38
N LYS A 133 -1.25 13.82 -30.59
CA LYS A 133 -2.63 13.59 -31.04
C LYS A 133 -2.95 14.36 -32.32
N GLU A 134 -2.71 15.66 -32.37
CA GLU A 134 -3.01 16.49 -33.56
C GLU A 134 -2.24 16.04 -34.81
N LYS A 135 -0.97 15.61 -34.66
CA LYS A 135 -0.19 15.06 -35.77
C LYS A 135 -0.78 13.75 -36.28
N PHE A 136 -1.22 12.88 -35.38
CA PHE A 136 -1.88 11.64 -35.73
C PHE A 136 -3.21 11.90 -36.44
N ASP A 137 -4.05 12.79 -35.89
CA ASP A 137 -5.37 13.13 -36.45
C ASP A 137 -5.27 13.77 -37.84
N ARG A 138 -4.17 14.47 -38.14
CA ARG A 138 -3.92 15.05 -39.48
C ARG A 138 -3.53 14.01 -40.54
N ASN A 139 -2.82 12.95 -40.16
CA ASN A 139 -2.33 11.95 -41.13
C ASN A 139 -2.16 10.54 -40.50
N PRO A 140 -3.27 9.88 -40.11
CA PRO A 140 -3.22 8.64 -39.31
C PRO A 140 -2.63 7.46 -40.09
N GLU A 141 -2.78 7.41 -41.42
CA GLU A 141 -2.23 6.36 -42.29
C GLU A 141 -0.70 6.26 -42.22
N GLN A 142 -0.02 7.38 -41.93
CA GLN A 142 1.44 7.39 -41.82
C GLN A 142 1.94 6.61 -40.60
N TYR A 143 1.14 6.57 -39.53
CA TYR A 143 1.50 5.99 -38.22
C TYR A 143 0.79 4.66 -37.95
N THR A 144 -0.12 4.25 -38.84
CA THR A 144 -0.86 2.99 -38.76
C THR A 144 -0.45 2.07 -39.91
N LYS A 145 0.76 1.51 -39.81
CA LYS A 145 1.26 0.46 -40.69
C LYS A 145 1.25 -0.90 -40.00
#